data_AF-A0A260Z5K1-F1
#
_entry.id   AF-A0A260Z5K1-F1
#
_cell.length_a   1.000
_cell.length_b   1.000
_cell.length_c   1.000
_cell.angle_alpha   90.00
_cell.angle_beta   90.00
_cell.angle_gamma   90.00
#
_symmetry.space_group_name_H-M   'P 1'
#
loop_
_entity.id
_entity.type
_entity.pdbx_description
1 polymer ?
#
loop_
_entity_poly.entity_id
_entity_poly.type
_entity_poly.pdbx_seq_one_letter_code
_entity_poly.pdbx_strand_id
1 'polypeptide(L)'
;MSPTPNDMYNKLQNNLYASPITNILLPHYKNSQQFTQVDRACIQDEWQENQSLNGTNAFSDDTYRIVFSDIQQTFNWIQVPQDFGNPEILMIVSSNSDNFARRNLIRKTWMNAEKNKIVGEKQRMKVMFLVGVDAKNEAKNTVILREAEVFGDMIVVDLEDTYVNLTWKSISLLLYGHTKTPPSVKLIGKIDEDVIFYPDQLSNLIKDGTINMTSSSIYGEKWEAGVPVHHKDERSKWYIPKTSYKCRVFPSYLSGPFYLVTRKAAERITVSTKHRKFISVEDVFISGLLAGDVGVEKKSLPYLYMVDEATTDREKFEILAWHTLKNDKQFVESWENMRLTRCAGCQRTTRYFRGSRSQVAEEINQ
;
A
#
# COMPACT_ATOMS: atom_id res chain seq x y z
N MET A 1 4.28 -31.16 -34.76
CA MET A 1 4.64 -29.73 -34.88
C MET A 1 4.75 -29.16 -33.48
N SER A 2 5.95 -28.77 -33.09
CA SER A 2 6.28 -28.20 -31.78
C SER A 2 5.77 -26.76 -31.71
N PRO A 3 5.14 -26.30 -30.62
CA PRO A 3 4.64 -24.93 -30.53
C PRO A 3 5.81 -23.94 -30.47
N THR A 4 5.63 -22.79 -31.11
CA THR A 4 6.69 -21.77 -31.22
C THR A 4 6.80 -20.94 -29.93
N PRO A 5 7.94 -20.26 -29.66
CA PRO A 5 8.12 -19.44 -28.46
C PRO A 5 7.04 -18.36 -28.24
N ASN A 6 6.40 -17.87 -29.30
CA ASN A 6 5.28 -16.92 -29.22
C ASN A 6 3.98 -17.55 -28.70
N ASP A 7 3.77 -18.86 -28.88
CA ASP A 7 2.59 -19.56 -28.36
C ASP A 7 2.69 -19.82 -26.85
N MET A 8 3.91 -19.88 -26.30
CA MET A 8 4.15 -19.94 -24.85
C MET A 8 4.02 -18.56 -24.19
N TYR A 9 4.47 -17.49 -24.86
CA TYR A 9 4.36 -16.12 -24.36
C TYR A 9 2.90 -15.65 -24.23
N ASN A 10 2.05 -15.95 -25.22
CA ASN A 10 0.63 -15.60 -25.17
C ASN A 10 -0.18 -16.47 -24.19
N LYS A 11 0.28 -17.70 -23.87
CA LYS A 11 -0.32 -18.54 -22.81
C LYS A 11 0.06 -18.09 -21.40
N LEU A 12 1.20 -17.43 -21.21
CA LEU A 12 1.61 -16.85 -19.93
C LEU A 12 0.93 -15.50 -19.66
N GLN A 13 0.77 -14.66 -20.69
CA GLN A 13 0.06 -13.37 -20.59
C GLN A 13 -1.44 -13.56 -20.29
N ASN A 14 -2.10 -14.56 -20.88
CA ASN A 14 -3.53 -14.82 -20.64
C ASN A 14 -3.84 -15.49 -19.28
N ASN A 15 -2.84 -16.05 -18.58
CA ASN A 15 -3.03 -16.64 -17.23
C ASN A 15 -2.66 -15.68 -16.08
N LEU A 16 -2.09 -14.52 -16.37
CA LEU A 16 -1.80 -13.47 -15.36
C LEU A 16 -2.96 -12.46 -15.21
N TYR A 17 -3.89 -12.42 -16.16
CA TYR A 17 -5.06 -11.52 -16.13
C TYR A 17 -6.42 -12.23 -16.18
N ALA A 18 -6.44 -13.56 -16.22
CA ALA A 18 -7.67 -14.35 -16.13
C ALA A 18 -7.59 -15.32 -14.95
N SER A 19 -7.74 -14.79 -13.75
CA SER A 19 -8.19 -15.60 -12.63
C SER A 19 -9.54 -15.06 -12.17
N PRO A 20 -10.65 -15.79 -12.38
CA PRO A 20 -11.89 -15.49 -11.68
C PRO A 20 -11.72 -15.93 -10.21
N ILE A 21 -10.89 -15.22 -9.46
CA ILE A 21 -10.78 -15.33 -7.98
C ILE A 21 -11.58 -14.20 -7.35
N THR A 22 -12.76 -13.93 -7.90
CA THR A 22 -13.75 -13.05 -7.27
C THR A 22 -14.76 -13.83 -6.42
N ASN A 23 -14.61 -15.15 -6.21
CA ASN A 23 -15.70 -15.91 -5.58
C ASN A 23 -15.38 -17.07 -4.62
N ILE A 24 -14.15 -17.28 -4.11
CA ILE A 24 -13.91 -18.46 -3.25
C ILE A 24 -13.32 -18.21 -1.86
N LEU A 25 -12.83 -17.01 -1.49
CA LEU A 25 -12.16 -16.90 -0.17
C LEU A 25 -12.60 -15.78 0.77
N LEU A 26 -13.18 -14.67 0.30
CA LEU A 26 -13.45 -13.53 1.19
C LEU A 26 -14.66 -13.67 2.16
N PRO A 27 -15.79 -14.32 1.84
CA PRO A 27 -16.91 -14.40 2.78
C PRO A 27 -16.68 -15.36 3.95
N HIS A 28 -15.67 -16.25 3.88
CA HIS A 28 -15.40 -17.23 4.94
C HIS A 28 -14.49 -16.74 6.07
N TYR A 29 -13.88 -15.56 5.96
CA TYR A 29 -12.99 -15.01 7.01
C TYR A 29 -13.70 -14.09 8.01
N LYS A 30 -15.02 -13.85 7.87
CA LYS A 30 -15.80 -13.14 8.91
C LYS A 30 -15.96 -13.95 10.21
N ASN A 31 -15.63 -15.25 10.20
CA ASN A 31 -15.61 -16.07 11.40
C ASN A 31 -14.16 -16.36 11.82
N SER A 32 -13.55 -15.42 12.56
CA SER A 32 -12.30 -15.67 13.29
C SER A 32 -12.46 -16.91 14.17
N GLN A 33 -11.51 -17.85 14.11
CA GLN A 33 -11.44 -18.88 15.14
C GLN A 33 -11.17 -18.24 16.51
N GLN A 34 -11.55 -18.89 17.60
CA GLN A 34 -11.27 -18.40 18.95
C GLN A 34 -9.76 -18.22 19.12
N PHE A 35 -9.29 -16.98 19.27
CA PHE A 35 -7.87 -16.66 19.46
C PHE A 35 -7.43 -16.97 20.89
N THR A 36 -6.76 -18.10 21.07
CA THR A 36 -6.49 -18.67 22.40
C THR A 36 -5.21 -18.13 23.04
N GLN A 37 -4.99 -18.49 24.31
CA GLN A 37 -3.72 -18.22 24.98
C GLN A 37 -2.56 -19.00 24.36
N VAL A 38 -2.82 -20.20 23.83
CA VAL A 38 -1.82 -21.02 23.14
C VAL A 38 -1.36 -20.34 21.85
N ASP A 39 -2.28 -19.71 21.12
CA ASP A 39 -1.95 -18.95 19.91
C ASP A 39 -1.10 -17.71 20.24
N ARG A 40 -1.44 -16.99 21.31
CA ARG A 40 -0.64 -15.87 21.81
C ARG A 40 0.77 -16.30 22.21
N ALA A 41 0.89 -17.38 22.96
CA ALA A 41 2.18 -17.93 23.36
C ALA A 41 3.02 -18.32 22.14
N CYS A 42 2.42 -19.00 21.16
CA CYS A 42 3.12 -19.35 19.93
C CYS A 42 3.69 -18.11 19.21
N ILE A 43 2.88 -17.05 19.03
CA ILE A 43 3.31 -15.82 18.35
C ILE A 43 4.45 -15.12 19.09
N GLN A 44 4.41 -15.14 20.43
CA GLN A 44 5.47 -14.61 21.29
C GLN A 44 6.75 -15.44 21.18
N ASP A 45 6.63 -16.77 21.14
CA ASP A 45 7.77 -17.69 21.00
C ASP A 45 8.48 -17.60 19.62
N GLU A 46 7.85 -16.98 18.63
CA GLU A 46 8.49 -16.69 17.33
C GLU A 46 9.41 -15.45 17.38
N TRP A 47 9.36 -14.65 18.45
CA TRP A 47 10.27 -13.52 18.65
C TRP A 47 11.67 -14.01 19.03
N GLN A 48 12.68 -13.52 18.33
CA GLN A 48 14.09 -13.89 18.53
C GLN A 48 14.88 -12.68 19.02
N GLU A 49 15.23 -12.65 20.30
CA GLU A 49 16.14 -11.63 20.80
C GLU A 49 17.55 -11.90 20.28
N ASN A 50 18.04 -11.02 19.41
CA ASN A 50 19.40 -11.09 18.90
C ASN A 50 20.08 -9.72 19.05
N GLN A 51 20.89 -9.61 20.10
CA GLN A 51 21.62 -8.38 20.42
C GLN A 51 22.83 -8.14 19.51
N SER A 52 23.29 -9.15 18.77
CA SER A 52 24.42 -9.04 17.84
C SER A 52 24.01 -8.50 16.45
N LEU A 53 22.72 -8.55 16.11
CA LEU A 53 22.22 -8.00 14.86
C LEU A 53 21.97 -6.50 14.98
N ASN A 54 22.69 -5.74 14.15
CA ASN A 54 22.35 -4.35 13.87
C ASN A 54 20.94 -4.29 13.28
N GLY A 55 20.12 -3.33 13.72
CA GLY A 55 18.76 -3.17 13.21
C GLY A 55 18.72 -2.74 11.75
N THR A 56 17.53 -2.88 11.15
CA THR A 56 17.18 -2.23 9.89
C THR A 56 17.46 -0.74 10.00
N ASN A 57 18.28 -0.22 9.09
CA ASN A 57 18.71 1.17 9.15
C ASN A 57 19.20 1.68 7.78
N ALA A 58 19.24 3.00 7.62
CA ALA A 58 19.95 3.65 6.51
C ALA A 58 21.40 3.93 6.94
N PHE A 59 22.39 3.43 6.18
CA PHE A 59 23.82 3.57 6.52
C PHE A 59 24.47 4.75 5.82
N SER A 60 23.92 5.17 4.68
CA SER A 60 24.35 6.32 3.90
C SER A 60 23.14 7.06 3.33
N ASP A 61 23.41 8.11 2.56
CA ASP A 61 22.35 8.84 1.87
C ASP A 61 21.59 7.97 0.86
N ASP A 62 22.29 7.04 0.22
CA ASP A 62 21.74 6.25 -0.88
C ASP A 62 21.53 4.77 -0.53
N THR A 63 22.08 4.26 0.58
CA THR A 63 22.05 2.82 0.90
C THR A 63 21.40 2.53 2.25
N TYR A 64 20.58 1.48 2.28
CA TYR A 64 19.94 0.97 3.49
C TYR A 64 19.95 -0.56 3.53
N ARG A 65 19.81 -1.12 4.73
CA ARG A 65 19.73 -2.58 4.93
C ARG A 65 18.48 -2.87 5.74
N ILE A 66 17.73 -3.85 5.28
CA ILE A 66 16.64 -4.45 6.03
C ILE A 66 17.16 -5.77 6.60
N VAL A 67 16.96 -5.95 7.89
CA VAL A 67 17.49 -7.06 8.70
C VAL A 67 16.33 -7.81 9.33
N PHE A 68 16.22 -9.08 9.00
CA PHE A 68 15.42 -10.07 9.71
C PHE A 68 16.33 -11.01 10.50
N SER A 69 15.74 -11.84 11.34
CA SER A 69 16.53 -12.76 12.17
C SER A 69 17.20 -13.89 11.37
N ASP A 70 16.70 -14.19 10.17
CA ASP A 70 17.19 -15.25 9.27
C ASP A 70 17.82 -14.73 7.97
N ILE A 71 17.43 -13.55 7.48
CA ILE A 71 17.92 -12.98 6.23
C ILE A 71 18.15 -11.48 6.34
N GLN A 72 19.16 -10.99 5.62
CA GLN A 72 19.49 -9.58 5.53
C GLN A 72 19.67 -9.20 4.06
N GLN A 73 19.14 -8.05 3.68
CA GLN A 73 19.29 -7.55 2.31
C GLN A 73 19.59 -6.06 2.31
N THR A 74 20.53 -5.68 1.46
CA THR A 74 20.94 -4.29 1.25
C THR A 74 20.30 -3.79 -0.03
N PHE A 75 19.84 -2.55 0.02
CA PHE A 75 19.14 -1.87 -1.05
C PHE A 75 19.67 -0.44 -1.17
N ASN A 76 19.41 0.18 -2.31
CA ASN A 76 19.76 1.52 -2.68
C ASN A 76 18.52 2.32 -3.08
N TRP A 77 18.47 3.54 -2.58
CA TRP A 77 17.64 4.61 -3.11
C TRP A 77 18.24 5.06 -4.45
N ILE A 78 17.80 4.48 -5.57
CA ILE A 78 18.33 4.81 -6.89
C ILE A 78 17.98 6.26 -7.26
N GLN A 79 16.74 6.67 -6.96
CA GLN A 79 16.26 8.01 -7.23
C GLN A 79 15.27 8.41 -6.14
N VAL A 80 15.46 9.60 -5.57
CA VAL A 80 14.54 10.19 -4.58
C VAL A 80 14.25 11.65 -4.94
N PRO A 81 13.05 12.17 -4.62
CA PRO A 81 12.74 13.58 -4.85
C PRO A 81 13.62 14.50 -4.02
N GLN A 82 14.16 15.55 -4.64
CA GLN A 82 15.07 16.51 -3.98
C GLN A 82 14.31 17.54 -3.13
N ASP A 83 13.12 17.98 -3.57
CA ASP A 83 12.27 18.93 -2.83
C ASP A 83 11.05 18.23 -2.21
N PHE A 84 11.11 18.09 -0.89
CA PHE A 84 10.06 17.46 -0.10
C PHE A 84 9.01 18.46 0.44
N GLY A 85 9.33 19.76 0.50
CA GLY A 85 8.52 20.75 1.23
C GLY A 85 8.39 20.42 2.73
N ASN A 86 7.30 20.87 3.36
CA ASN A 86 7.00 20.61 4.78
C ASN A 86 5.59 20.03 5.04
N PRO A 87 5.20 18.92 4.38
CA PRO A 87 3.90 18.30 4.58
C PRO A 87 3.79 17.65 5.98
N GLU A 88 2.56 17.47 6.45
CA GLU A 88 2.25 16.70 7.66
C GLU A 88 2.00 15.21 7.36
N ILE A 89 1.58 14.92 6.14
CA ILE A 89 1.20 13.58 5.68
C ILE A 89 2.05 13.24 4.45
N LEU A 90 2.65 12.05 4.47
CA LEU A 90 3.26 11.45 3.31
C LEU A 90 2.40 10.27 2.89
N MET A 91 1.88 10.27 1.67
CA MET A 91 1.19 9.12 1.09
C MET A 91 2.08 8.48 0.03
N ILE A 92 2.48 7.24 0.22
CA ILE A 92 3.32 6.51 -0.73
C ILE A 92 2.48 5.45 -1.43
N VAL A 93 2.39 5.58 -2.75
CA VAL A 93 1.72 4.62 -3.62
C VAL A 93 2.70 3.51 -3.96
N SER A 94 2.40 2.28 -3.52
CA SER A 94 3.14 1.10 -3.97
C SER A 94 2.69 0.77 -5.40
N SER A 95 3.57 1.01 -6.38
CA SER A 95 3.27 0.83 -7.80
C SER A 95 4.34 -0.04 -8.46
N ASN A 96 3.95 -0.85 -9.45
CA ASN A 96 4.89 -1.69 -10.17
C ASN A 96 5.55 -0.94 -11.33
N SER A 97 6.78 -1.32 -11.65
CA SER A 97 7.56 -0.79 -12.78
C SER A 97 6.78 -0.67 -14.10
N ASP A 98 5.90 -1.62 -14.45
CA ASP A 98 5.10 -1.61 -15.69
C ASP A 98 3.90 -0.65 -15.69
N ASN A 99 3.49 -0.13 -14.53
CA ASN A 99 2.21 0.55 -14.37
C ASN A 99 2.27 2.08 -14.57
N PHE A 100 3.03 2.52 -15.58
CA PHE A 100 3.14 3.95 -15.97
C PHE A 100 1.77 4.60 -16.20
N ALA A 101 0.88 3.92 -16.93
CA ALA A 101 -0.47 4.42 -17.21
C ALA A 101 -1.28 4.62 -15.92
N ARG A 102 -1.23 3.67 -14.97
CA ARG A 102 -1.91 3.78 -13.68
C ARG A 102 -1.37 4.94 -12.85
N ARG A 103 -0.04 5.14 -12.81
CA ARG A 103 0.55 6.29 -12.11
C ARG A 103 0.08 7.62 -12.69
N ASN A 104 0.06 7.77 -14.01
CA ASN A 104 -0.48 8.97 -14.67
C ASN A 104 -1.97 9.18 -14.38
N LEU A 105 -2.75 8.10 -14.33
CA LEU A 105 -4.15 8.16 -13.95
C LEU A 105 -4.32 8.66 -12.50
N ILE A 106 -3.47 8.20 -11.57
CA ILE A 106 -3.46 8.67 -10.18
C ILE A 106 -3.12 10.17 -10.12
N ARG A 107 -2.08 10.61 -10.86
CA ARG A 107 -1.69 12.03 -11.01
C ARG A 107 -2.87 12.91 -11.49
N LYS A 108 -3.69 12.40 -12.42
CA LYS A 108 -4.88 13.09 -12.97
C LYS A 108 -6.12 13.04 -12.07
N THR A 109 -6.12 12.18 -11.06
CA THR A 109 -7.26 11.95 -10.15
C THR A 109 -6.96 12.44 -8.73
N TRP A 110 -6.85 11.55 -7.76
CA TRP A 110 -6.79 11.90 -6.34
C TRP A 110 -5.46 12.52 -5.90
N MET A 111 -4.41 12.38 -6.70
CA MET A 111 -3.14 13.10 -6.49
C MET A 111 -3.18 14.51 -7.10
N ASN A 112 -4.17 14.84 -7.92
CA ASN A 112 -4.24 16.14 -8.57
C ASN A 112 -4.48 17.26 -7.54
N ALA A 113 -3.59 18.24 -7.53
CA ALA A 113 -3.58 19.38 -6.61
C ALA A 113 -4.79 20.33 -6.76
N GLU A 114 -5.32 20.46 -7.97
CA GLU A 114 -6.50 21.31 -8.24
C GLU A 114 -7.80 20.64 -7.78
N LYS A 115 -7.82 19.30 -7.78
CA LYS A 115 -9.00 18.52 -7.40
C LYS A 115 -9.06 18.19 -5.89
N ASN A 116 -7.96 18.32 -5.16
CA ASN A 116 -7.85 17.92 -3.75
C ASN A 116 -7.08 18.95 -2.91
N LYS A 117 -7.75 19.55 -1.91
CA LYS A 117 -7.23 20.69 -1.15
C LYS A 117 -6.02 20.36 -0.29
N ILE A 118 -6.01 19.17 0.32
CA ILE A 118 -4.91 18.75 1.20
C ILE A 118 -3.61 18.50 0.41
N VAL A 119 -3.71 18.18 -0.89
CA VAL A 119 -2.56 17.99 -1.79
C VAL A 119 -2.09 19.32 -2.36
N GLY A 120 -3.01 20.11 -2.92
CA GLY A 120 -2.69 21.39 -3.57
C GLY A 120 -2.67 22.57 -2.62
N GLU A 121 -3.84 23.19 -2.39
CA GLU A 121 -4.00 24.46 -1.68
C GLU A 121 -3.30 24.50 -0.31
N LYS A 122 -3.40 23.42 0.47
CA LYS A 122 -2.84 23.36 1.83
C LYS A 122 -1.44 22.76 1.88
N GLN A 123 -1.01 22.06 0.82
CA GLN A 123 0.24 21.27 0.77
C GLN A 123 0.50 20.42 2.02
N ARG A 124 -0.56 19.97 2.67
CA ARG A 124 -0.50 19.23 3.94
C ARG A 124 -0.19 17.75 3.70
N MET A 125 -0.49 17.25 2.51
CA MET A 125 -0.15 15.90 2.07
C MET A 125 0.76 15.94 0.83
N LYS A 126 1.89 15.25 0.90
CA LYS A 126 2.74 14.93 -0.26
C LYS A 126 2.47 13.50 -0.70
N VAL A 127 2.25 13.31 -2.00
CA VAL A 127 2.07 11.98 -2.60
C VAL A 127 3.34 11.62 -3.37
N MET A 128 3.80 10.38 -3.24
CA MET A 128 4.92 9.83 -3.99
C MET A 128 4.62 8.41 -4.44
N PHE A 129 5.20 7.95 -5.54
CA PHE A 129 5.19 6.55 -5.96
C PHE A 129 6.46 5.86 -5.47
N LEU A 130 6.35 4.67 -4.88
CA LEU A 130 7.49 3.78 -4.64
C LEU A 130 7.48 2.68 -5.70
N VAL A 131 8.53 2.64 -6.50
CA VAL A 131 8.66 1.75 -7.65
C VAL A 131 9.98 1.00 -7.58
N GLY A 132 9.92 -0.31 -7.82
CA GLY A 132 11.09 -1.15 -7.92
C GLY A 132 11.71 -1.14 -9.32
N VAL A 133 12.80 -1.85 -9.49
CA VAL A 133 13.46 -2.05 -10.78
C VAL A 133 13.26 -3.47 -11.27
N ASP A 134 13.42 -3.67 -12.58
CA ASP A 134 13.46 -4.98 -13.20
C ASP A 134 14.92 -5.39 -13.40
N ALA A 135 15.38 -6.36 -12.62
CA ALA A 135 16.78 -6.81 -12.65
C ALA A 135 17.24 -7.36 -14.01
N LYS A 136 16.29 -7.70 -14.90
CA LYS A 136 16.56 -8.29 -16.21
C LYS A 136 16.27 -7.34 -17.37
N ASN A 137 15.79 -6.12 -17.09
CA ASN A 137 15.33 -5.20 -18.12
C ASN A 137 15.83 -3.77 -17.89
N GLU A 138 17.08 -3.52 -18.30
CA GLU A 138 17.72 -2.20 -18.20
C GLU A 138 16.98 -1.12 -19.01
N ALA A 139 16.44 -1.46 -20.18
CA ALA A 139 15.66 -0.53 -20.99
C ALA A 139 14.41 -0.04 -20.24
N LYS A 140 13.70 -0.94 -19.55
CA LYS A 140 12.57 -0.61 -18.69
C LYS A 140 12.99 0.25 -17.50
N ASN A 141 14.11 -0.07 -16.86
CA ASN A 141 14.64 0.74 -15.75
C ASN A 141 14.98 2.18 -16.21
N THR A 142 15.53 2.32 -17.43
CA THR A 142 15.79 3.64 -18.02
C THR A 142 14.51 4.46 -18.17
N VAL A 143 13.40 3.84 -18.60
CA VAL A 143 12.10 4.50 -18.70
C VAL A 143 11.58 4.94 -17.32
N ILE A 144 11.71 4.10 -16.29
CA ILE A 144 11.31 4.44 -14.91
C ILE A 144 12.12 5.64 -14.39
N LEU A 145 13.44 5.63 -14.59
CA LEU A 145 14.29 6.74 -14.16
C LEU A 145 13.96 8.04 -14.89
N ARG A 146 13.62 7.95 -16.19
CA ARG A 146 13.18 9.11 -16.95
C ARG A 146 11.82 9.64 -16.46
N GLU A 147 10.89 8.76 -16.12
CA GLU A 147 9.63 9.16 -15.49
C GLU A 147 9.90 9.88 -14.16
N ALA A 148 10.75 9.31 -13.31
CA ALA A 148 11.08 9.88 -12.01
C ALA A 148 11.73 11.26 -12.13
N GLU A 149 12.59 11.46 -13.13
CA GLU A 149 13.18 12.76 -13.46
C GLU A 149 12.14 13.79 -13.93
N VAL A 150 11.20 13.37 -14.79
CA VAL A 150 10.19 14.26 -15.38
C VAL A 150 9.15 14.71 -14.36
N PHE A 151 8.67 13.81 -13.51
CA PHE A 151 7.57 14.12 -12.59
C PHE A 151 8.03 14.50 -11.17
N GLY A 152 9.24 14.09 -10.75
CA GLY A 152 9.78 14.43 -9.43
C GLY A 152 8.96 13.87 -8.25
N ASP A 153 8.11 12.87 -8.49
CA ASP A 153 7.17 12.30 -7.52
C ASP A 153 7.40 10.80 -7.27
N MET A 154 8.59 10.30 -7.60
CA MET A 154 8.93 8.88 -7.50
C MET A 154 10.14 8.64 -6.59
N ILE A 155 10.02 7.60 -5.77
CA ILE A 155 11.09 6.94 -5.05
C ILE A 155 11.39 5.65 -5.82
N VAL A 156 12.57 5.54 -6.41
CA VAL A 156 13.00 4.33 -7.13
C VAL A 156 14.00 3.58 -6.26
N VAL A 157 13.73 2.31 -6.02
CA VAL A 157 14.56 1.42 -5.21
C VAL A 157 15.08 0.25 -6.03
N ASP A 158 16.28 -0.24 -5.71
CA ASP A 158 16.90 -1.42 -6.34
C ASP A 158 16.27 -2.76 -5.88
N LEU A 159 14.95 -2.78 -5.81
CA LEU A 159 14.14 -3.91 -5.36
C LEU A 159 13.28 -4.40 -6.52
N GLU A 160 13.23 -5.71 -6.74
CA GLU A 160 12.38 -6.29 -7.79
C GLU A 160 10.90 -6.28 -7.38
N ASP A 161 10.05 -5.69 -8.22
CA ASP A 161 8.60 -5.61 -8.00
C ASP A 161 7.93 -6.98 -8.21
N THR A 162 7.89 -7.78 -7.14
CA THR A 162 7.15 -9.04 -7.09
C THR A 162 6.26 -9.08 -5.85
N TYR A 163 5.20 -9.90 -5.89
CA TYR A 163 4.31 -10.06 -4.72
C TYR A 163 5.06 -10.53 -3.47
N VAL A 164 6.04 -11.43 -3.63
CA VAL A 164 6.86 -11.93 -2.53
C VAL A 164 7.73 -10.83 -1.91
N ASN A 165 8.14 -9.84 -2.70
CA ASN A 165 8.98 -8.73 -2.25
C ASN A 165 8.20 -7.55 -1.64
N LEU A 166 6.88 -7.62 -1.56
CA LEU A 166 6.06 -6.56 -0.95
C LEU A 166 6.51 -6.23 0.47
N THR A 167 6.89 -7.24 1.27
CA THR A 167 7.41 -7.02 2.62
C THR A 167 8.65 -6.13 2.63
N TRP A 168 9.62 -6.39 1.76
CA TRP A 168 10.81 -5.55 1.62
C TRP A 168 10.43 -4.14 1.16
N LYS A 169 9.50 -4.03 0.20
CA LYS A 169 9.04 -2.76 -0.36
C LYS A 169 8.33 -1.90 0.69
N SER A 170 7.43 -2.47 1.48
CA SER A 170 6.73 -1.74 2.53
C SER A 170 7.62 -1.37 3.72
N ILE A 171 8.61 -2.18 4.08
CA ILE A 171 9.61 -1.77 5.07
C ILE A 171 10.46 -0.63 4.53
N SER A 172 10.82 -0.66 3.23
CA SER A 172 11.50 0.45 2.56
C SER A 172 10.65 1.72 2.61
N LEU A 173 9.35 1.62 2.32
CA LEU A 173 8.39 2.72 2.44
C LEU A 173 8.39 3.35 3.83
N LEU A 174 8.30 2.53 4.88
CA LEU A 174 8.33 3.02 6.26
C LEU A 174 9.68 3.61 6.62
N LEU A 175 10.78 2.99 6.20
CA LEU A 175 12.14 3.46 6.44
C LEU A 175 12.37 4.82 5.79
N TYR A 176 12.04 4.97 4.51
CA TYR A 176 12.06 6.25 3.81
C TYR A 176 11.22 7.29 4.55
N GLY A 177 9.97 6.94 4.86
CA GLY A 177 9.02 7.83 5.50
C GLY A 177 9.50 8.40 6.83
N HIS A 178 10.25 7.65 7.65
CA HIS A 178 10.73 8.16 8.93
C HIS A 178 12.22 8.60 8.96
N THR A 179 13.03 8.28 7.95
CA THR A 179 14.47 8.65 7.92
C THR A 179 14.84 9.67 6.85
N LYS A 180 14.11 9.73 5.74
CA LYS A 180 14.44 10.58 4.57
C LYS A 180 13.48 11.76 4.37
N THR A 181 12.60 12.01 5.34
CA THR A 181 11.60 13.08 5.24
C THR A 181 11.62 14.01 6.45
N PRO A 182 11.20 15.27 6.29
CA PRO A 182 11.26 16.26 7.36
C PRO A 182 10.43 15.86 8.59
N PRO A 183 10.82 16.32 9.80
CA PRO A 183 10.07 16.03 11.03
C PRO A 183 8.62 16.50 11.01
N SER A 184 8.23 17.39 10.08
CA SER A 184 6.84 17.81 9.86
C SER A 184 5.94 16.65 9.48
N VAL A 185 6.43 15.65 8.73
CA VAL A 185 5.65 14.45 8.39
C VAL A 185 5.39 13.67 9.66
N LYS A 186 4.14 13.60 10.10
CA LYS A 186 3.73 12.85 11.29
C LYS A 186 2.96 11.58 10.94
N LEU A 187 2.40 11.50 9.73
CA LEU A 187 1.61 10.38 9.25
C LEU A 187 2.16 9.88 7.90
N ILE A 188 2.47 8.59 7.83
CA ILE A 188 3.02 7.92 6.66
C ILE A 188 1.98 6.90 6.18
N GLY A 189 1.46 7.07 4.98
CA GLY A 189 0.48 6.19 4.36
C GLY A 189 1.13 5.26 3.34
N LYS A 190 0.70 4.00 3.35
CA LYS A 190 0.87 3.06 2.25
C LYS A 190 -0.48 2.90 1.57
N ILE A 191 -0.47 3.02 0.24
CA ILE A 191 -1.65 2.79 -0.59
C ILE A 191 -1.24 2.02 -1.84
N ASP A 192 -2.02 1.02 -2.25
CA ASP A 192 -1.79 0.34 -3.52
C ASP A 192 -2.34 1.16 -4.70
N GLU A 193 -1.75 0.97 -5.87
CA GLU A 193 -2.14 1.72 -7.08
C GLU A 193 -3.54 1.37 -7.63
N ASP A 194 -4.16 0.31 -7.11
CA ASP A 194 -5.53 -0.14 -7.40
C ASP A 194 -6.55 0.33 -6.34
N VAL A 195 -6.21 1.38 -5.58
CA VAL A 195 -7.10 2.00 -4.58
C VAL A 195 -7.58 3.37 -5.04
N ILE A 196 -8.90 3.54 -5.09
CA ILE A 196 -9.56 4.84 -5.26
C ILE A 196 -9.52 5.57 -3.92
N PHE A 197 -9.00 6.80 -3.89
CA PHE A 197 -8.75 7.54 -2.65
C PHE A 197 -9.38 8.95 -2.63
N TYR A 198 -9.81 9.40 -1.45
CA TYR A 198 -10.35 10.75 -1.21
C TYR A 198 -9.57 11.45 -0.10
N PRO A 199 -8.41 12.04 -0.41
CA PRO A 199 -7.46 12.52 0.59
C PRO A 199 -8.00 13.63 1.50
N ASP A 200 -8.92 14.47 1.01
CA ASP A 200 -9.51 15.54 1.81
C ASP A 200 -10.28 15.01 3.04
N GLN A 201 -10.75 13.75 3.01
CA GLN A 201 -11.41 13.11 4.15
C GLN A 201 -10.46 12.87 5.33
N LEU A 202 -9.14 12.74 5.08
CA LEU A 202 -8.16 12.65 6.17
C LEU A 202 -8.17 13.89 7.07
N SER A 203 -8.44 15.07 6.51
CA SER A 203 -8.50 16.30 7.31
C SER A 203 -9.61 16.24 8.37
N ASN A 204 -10.74 15.62 8.05
CA ASN A 204 -11.87 15.47 8.98
C ASN A 204 -11.49 14.49 10.09
N LEU A 205 -10.94 13.33 9.73
CA LEU A 205 -10.51 12.28 10.67
C LEU A 205 -9.37 12.72 11.59
N ILE A 206 -8.52 13.65 11.15
CA ILE A 206 -7.50 14.25 12.01
C ILE A 206 -8.13 15.29 12.94
N LYS A 207 -9.08 16.10 12.45
CA LYS A 207 -9.71 17.18 13.21
C LYS A 207 -10.63 16.66 14.32
N ASP A 208 -11.34 15.57 14.08
CA ASP A 208 -12.24 14.94 15.05
C ASP A 208 -11.53 14.03 16.07
N GLY A 209 -10.22 13.81 15.90
CA GLY A 209 -9.40 13.00 16.80
C GLY A 209 -9.37 11.51 16.50
N THR A 210 -10.06 11.05 15.44
CA THR A 210 -9.99 9.64 14.98
C THR A 210 -8.54 9.25 14.67
N ILE A 211 -7.81 10.11 13.96
CA ILE A 211 -6.37 9.98 13.71
C ILE A 211 -5.60 10.91 14.65
N ASN A 212 -4.85 10.33 15.57
CA ASN A 212 -3.91 11.06 16.43
C ASN A 212 -2.50 10.91 15.86
N MET A 213 -2.01 11.91 15.13
CA MET A 213 -0.70 11.86 14.48
C MET A 213 0.50 11.86 15.45
N THR A 214 0.28 12.09 16.74
CA THR A 214 1.34 12.07 17.77
C THR A 214 1.43 10.75 18.53
N SER A 215 0.46 9.84 18.35
CA SER A 215 0.44 8.54 19.01
C SER A 215 1.44 7.55 18.37
N SER A 216 1.55 6.36 18.97
CA SER A 216 2.24 5.20 18.40
C SER A 216 1.20 4.23 17.85
N SER A 217 0.56 4.58 16.73
CA SER A 217 -0.59 3.85 16.18
C SER A 217 -0.46 3.58 14.68
N ILE A 218 -1.15 2.55 14.23
CA ILE A 218 -1.39 2.21 12.83
C ILE A 218 -2.90 2.15 12.58
N TYR A 219 -3.36 2.69 11.45
CA TYR A 219 -4.76 2.87 11.10
C TYR A 219 -5.07 2.17 9.78
N GLY A 220 -6.19 1.45 9.70
CA GLY A 220 -6.59 0.75 8.47
C GLY A 220 -7.86 -0.07 8.66
N GLU A 221 -8.18 -0.92 7.69
CA GLU A 221 -9.29 -1.87 7.82
C GLU A 221 -8.81 -3.07 8.63
N LYS A 222 -9.33 -3.22 9.85
CA LYS A 222 -8.84 -4.20 10.81
C LYS A 222 -9.46 -5.58 10.59
N TRP A 223 -8.60 -6.58 10.48
CA TRP A 223 -8.93 -7.99 10.59
C TRP A 223 -8.72 -8.45 12.03
N GLU A 224 -9.71 -9.17 12.58
CA GLU A 224 -9.60 -9.73 13.92
C GLU A 224 -8.63 -10.92 13.98
N ALA A 225 -8.08 -11.15 15.16
CA ALA A 225 -7.13 -12.26 15.38
C ALA A 225 -7.81 -13.62 15.17
N GLY A 226 -7.02 -14.64 14.80
CA GLY A 226 -7.53 -16.00 14.58
C GLY A 226 -7.73 -16.38 13.11
N VAL A 227 -7.33 -15.53 12.16
CA VAL A 227 -7.26 -15.87 10.73
C VAL A 227 -6.24 -17.01 10.54
N PRO A 228 -6.61 -18.15 9.92
CA PRO A 228 -5.70 -19.28 9.72
C PRO A 228 -4.54 -18.96 8.76
N VAL A 229 -3.36 -19.50 9.06
CA VAL A 229 -2.18 -19.39 8.20
C VAL A 229 -2.21 -20.45 7.10
N HIS A 230 -1.86 -20.03 5.87
CA HIS A 230 -1.81 -20.89 4.70
C HIS A 230 -0.49 -21.67 4.60
N HIS A 231 -0.32 -22.73 5.40
CA HIS A 231 0.91 -23.55 5.38
C HIS A 231 0.95 -24.67 4.33
N LYS A 232 -0.13 -24.90 3.58
CA LYS A 232 -0.31 -26.17 2.83
C LYS A 232 -0.16 -26.06 1.32
N ASP A 233 -0.42 -24.89 0.74
CA ASP A 233 -0.44 -24.73 -0.71
C ASP A 233 0.62 -23.72 -1.15
N GLU A 234 1.79 -24.23 -1.55
CA GLU A 234 2.94 -23.43 -2.02
C GLU A 234 2.62 -22.56 -3.24
N ARG A 235 1.53 -22.85 -3.97
CA ARG A 235 1.09 -22.05 -5.11
C ARG A 235 0.22 -20.86 -4.69
N SER A 236 -0.27 -20.85 -3.46
CA SER A 236 -1.02 -19.72 -2.92
C SER A 236 -0.09 -18.54 -2.75
N LYS A 237 -0.50 -17.36 -3.23
CA LYS A 237 0.23 -16.11 -2.96
C LYS A 237 0.36 -15.81 -1.46
N TRP A 238 -0.54 -16.35 -0.64
CA TRP A 238 -0.55 -16.19 0.82
C TRP A 238 0.17 -17.33 1.56
N TYR A 239 0.85 -18.23 0.83
CA TYR A 239 1.59 -19.32 1.45
C TYR A 239 2.69 -18.80 2.38
N ILE A 240 2.75 -19.36 3.59
CA ILE A 240 3.85 -19.11 4.51
C ILE A 240 4.42 -20.47 4.96
N PRO A 241 5.71 -20.75 4.68
CA PRO A 241 6.32 -21.99 5.13
C PRO A 241 6.46 -21.96 6.66
N LYS A 242 6.28 -23.13 7.29
CA LYS A 242 6.42 -23.29 8.76
C LYS A 242 7.81 -22.90 9.30
N THR A 243 8.81 -22.89 8.43
CA THR A 243 10.18 -22.45 8.75
C THR A 243 10.28 -20.95 8.97
N SER A 244 9.39 -20.16 8.35
CA SER A 244 9.29 -18.70 8.51
C SER A 244 8.32 -18.31 9.63
N TYR A 245 7.18 -19.02 9.74
CA TYR A 245 6.19 -18.79 10.79
C TYR A 245 5.50 -20.11 11.14
N LYS A 246 5.64 -20.61 12.37
CA LYS A 246 5.10 -21.94 12.74
C LYS A 246 3.67 -21.93 13.28
N CYS A 247 3.15 -20.76 13.66
CA CYS A 247 1.87 -20.64 14.34
C CYS A 247 0.69 -20.78 13.36
N ARG A 248 -0.43 -21.32 13.85
CA ARG A 248 -1.57 -21.70 13.00
C ARG A 248 -2.48 -20.55 12.63
N VAL A 249 -2.44 -19.46 13.38
CA VAL A 249 -3.27 -18.28 13.18
C VAL A 249 -2.45 -17.00 13.29
N PHE A 250 -2.97 -15.92 12.74
CA PHE A 250 -2.41 -14.58 12.89
C PHE A 250 -3.02 -13.82 14.08
N PRO A 251 -2.27 -12.85 14.67
CA PRO A 251 -2.87 -11.83 15.52
C PRO A 251 -3.79 -10.92 14.69
N SER A 252 -4.42 -9.92 15.30
CA SER A 252 -5.12 -8.89 14.51
C SER A 252 -4.13 -8.09 13.67
N TYR A 253 -4.54 -7.75 12.45
CA TYR A 253 -3.74 -7.00 11.48
C TYR A 253 -4.66 -6.07 10.67
N LEU A 254 -4.09 -5.25 9.79
CA LEU A 254 -4.81 -4.35 8.91
C LEU A 254 -4.68 -4.83 7.46
N SER A 255 -5.73 -4.61 6.66
CA SER A 255 -5.76 -5.00 5.26
C SER A 255 -4.68 -4.30 4.44
N GLY A 256 -3.96 -5.07 3.60
CA GLY A 256 -2.82 -4.58 2.83
C GLY A 256 -3.05 -3.36 1.92
N PRO A 257 -4.15 -3.23 1.17
CA PRO A 257 -4.25 -2.17 0.15
C PRO A 257 -4.14 -0.74 0.68
N PHE A 258 -4.45 -0.51 1.96
CA PHE A 258 -4.34 0.80 2.57
C PHE A 258 -4.10 0.71 4.08
N TYR A 259 -3.07 1.41 4.56
CA TYR A 259 -2.91 1.70 5.98
C TYR A 259 -2.09 2.98 6.20
N LEU A 260 -2.31 3.61 7.35
CA LEU A 260 -1.59 4.81 7.80
C LEU A 260 -0.81 4.49 9.07
N VAL A 261 0.45 4.88 9.13
CA VAL A 261 1.35 4.64 10.26
C VAL A 261 1.80 5.99 10.80
N THR A 262 1.69 6.24 12.11
CA THR A 262 2.34 7.43 12.67
C THR A 262 3.85 7.30 12.56
N ARG A 263 4.58 8.42 12.42
CA ARG A 263 6.06 8.39 12.32
C ARG A 263 6.70 7.58 13.46
N LYS A 264 6.21 7.77 14.69
CA LYS A 264 6.68 7.04 15.88
C LYS A 264 6.44 5.54 15.77
N ALA A 265 5.30 5.12 15.21
CA ALA A 265 5.03 3.71 14.98
C ALA A 265 5.92 3.14 13.86
N ALA A 266 6.15 3.87 12.78
CA ALA A 266 7.03 3.45 11.68
C ALA A 266 8.48 3.20 12.15
N GLU A 267 9.02 4.10 12.96
CA GLU A 267 10.34 3.93 13.60
C GLU A 267 10.38 2.64 14.43
N ARG A 268 9.42 2.44 15.33
CA ARG A 268 9.37 1.24 16.20
C ARG A 268 9.21 -0.06 15.40
N ILE A 269 8.38 -0.07 14.36
CA ILE A 269 8.15 -1.24 13.50
C ILE A 269 9.42 -1.59 12.72
N THR A 270 10.09 -0.61 12.13
CA THR A 270 11.28 -0.89 11.31
C THR A 270 12.43 -1.43 12.16
N VAL A 271 12.65 -0.92 13.37
CA VAL A 271 13.71 -1.46 14.26
C VAL A 271 13.41 -2.86 14.80
N SER A 272 12.14 -3.29 14.84
CA SER A 272 11.77 -4.61 15.37
C SER A 272 11.94 -5.76 14.36
N THR A 273 12.08 -5.46 13.08
CA THR A 273 12.27 -6.43 11.99
C THR A 273 13.33 -7.50 12.29
N LYS A 274 14.45 -7.11 12.92
CA LYS A 274 15.57 -8.02 13.26
C LYS A 274 15.21 -9.17 14.21
N HIS A 275 14.05 -9.11 14.84
CA HIS A 275 13.58 -10.08 15.83
C HIS A 275 12.61 -11.12 15.26
N ARG A 276 12.25 -11.01 13.99
CA ARG A 276 11.41 -11.99 13.31
C ARG A 276 12.06 -12.46 12.03
N LYS A 277 11.70 -13.69 11.64
CA LYS A 277 12.02 -14.22 10.33
C LYS A 277 11.22 -13.53 9.24
N PHE A 278 11.75 -13.52 8.02
CA PHE A 278 11.05 -12.97 6.87
C PHE A 278 9.74 -13.71 6.59
N ILE A 279 8.68 -12.94 6.33
CA ILE A 279 7.36 -13.41 5.88
C ILE A 279 6.94 -12.58 4.66
N SER A 280 6.47 -13.24 3.61
CA SER A 280 6.07 -12.62 2.34
C SER A 280 4.67 -11.99 2.36
N VAL A 281 3.83 -12.35 3.33
CA VAL A 281 2.50 -11.74 3.53
C VAL A 281 2.67 -10.43 4.31
N GLU A 282 2.90 -9.36 3.55
CA GLU A 282 3.34 -8.04 4.01
C GLU A 282 2.45 -7.41 5.08
N ASP A 283 1.14 -7.39 4.86
CA ASP A 283 0.18 -6.70 5.71
C ASP A 283 0.08 -7.35 7.09
N VAL A 284 0.00 -8.68 7.13
CA VAL A 284 0.08 -9.50 8.35
C VAL A 284 1.40 -9.25 9.08
N PHE A 285 2.51 -9.24 8.34
CA PHE A 285 3.82 -9.13 8.95
C PHE A 285 4.05 -7.74 9.56
N ILE A 286 3.77 -6.67 8.83
CA ILE A 286 4.00 -5.29 9.28
C ILE A 286 2.97 -4.87 10.31
N SER A 287 1.69 -4.93 9.96
CA SER A 287 0.62 -4.36 10.79
C SER A 287 0.15 -5.30 11.89
N GLY A 288 0.40 -6.61 11.76
CA GLY A 288 0.05 -7.61 12.76
C GLY A 288 1.20 -7.94 13.69
N LEU A 289 2.22 -8.63 13.15
CA LEU A 289 3.34 -9.18 13.92
C LEU A 289 4.28 -8.08 14.43
N LEU A 290 4.95 -7.35 13.53
CA LEU A 290 5.96 -6.35 13.91
C LEU A 290 5.36 -5.22 14.75
N ALA A 291 4.20 -4.68 14.35
CA ALA A 291 3.47 -3.69 15.14
C ALA A 291 3.03 -4.24 16.50
N GLY A 292 2.61 -5.51 16.57
CA GLY A 292 2.25 -6.18 17.82
C GLY A 292 3.40 -6.27 18.80
N ASP A 293 4.59 -6.66 18.32
CA ASP A 293 5.78 -6.84 19.16
C ASP A 293 6.21 -5.58 19.88
N VAL A 294 6.08 -4.43 19.20
CA VAL A 294 6.46 -3.14 19.76
C VAL A 294 5.28 -2.39 20.38
N GLY A 295 4.14 -3.05 20.61
CA GLY A 295 2.98 -2.44 21.25
C GLY A 295 2.40 -1.24 20.47
N VAL A 296 2.52 -1.24 19.14
CA VAL A 296 1.83 -0.26 18.28
C VAL A 296 0.34 -0.61 18.25
N GLU A 297 -0.47 0.40 18.55
CA GLU A 297 -1.93 0.27 18.62
C GLU A 297 -2.52 0.21 17.20
N LYS A 298 -3.33 -0.82 16.93
CA LYS A 298 -4.02 -1.00 15.65
C LYS A 298 -5.43 -0.42 15.77
N LYS A 299 -5.73 0.60 14.98
CA LYS A 299 -7.01 1.32 15.02
C LYS A 299 -7.78 1.11 13.72
N SER A 300 -9.04 0.72 13.83
CA SER A 300 -9.94 0.68 12.69
C SER A 300 -10.21 2.09 12.20
N LEU A 301 -10.06 2.31 10.90
CA LEU A 301 -10.40 3.58 10.27
C LEU A 301 -11.75 3.43 9.54
N PRO A 302 -12.71 4.35 9.74
CA PRO A 302 -13.97 4.29 9.03
C PRO A 302 -13.77 4.56 7.53
N TYR A 303 -14.77 4.19 6.73
CA TYR A 303 -14.84 4.52 5.30
C TYR A 303 -13.79 3.84 4.42
N LEU A 304 -13.22 2.74 4.89
CA LEU A 304 -12.35 1.87 4.13
C LEU A 304 -13.17 0.70 3.55
N TYR A 305 -12.91 0.40 2.28
CA TYR A 305 -13.50 -0.74 1.57
C TYR A 305 -12.36 -1.50 0.88
N MET A 306 -11.68 -2.37 1.62
CA MET A 306 -10.49 -3.11 1.16
C MET A 306 -10.79 -4.52 0.67
N VAL A 307 -12.02 -4.97 0.87
CA VAL A 307 -12.54 -6.21 0.31
C VAL A 307 -13.46 -5.85 -0.84
N ASP A 308 -13.23 -6.45 -2.01
CA ASP A 308 -14.14 -6.37 -3.16
C ASP A 308 -15.42 -7.16 -2.85
N GLU A 309 -16.21 -6.68 -1.91
CA GLU A 309 -17.61 -7.06 -1.81
C GLU A 309 -18.31 -6.40 -2.99
N ALA A 310 -19.13 -7.16 -3.71
CA ALA A 310 -19.95 -6.81 -4.88
C ALA A 310 -20.97 -5.67 -4.62
N THR A 311 -20.51 -4.62 -3.94
CA THR A 311 -21.20 -3.47 -3.43
C THR A 311 -21.25 -2.47 -4.57
N THR A 312 -22.46 -2.24 -5.07
CA THR A 312 -22.68 -1.25 -6.13
C THR A 312 -22.26 0.14 -5.62
N ASP A 313 -21.75 0.99 -6.53
CA ASP A 313 -21.32 2.38 -6.26
C ASP A 313 -22.35 3.23 -5.49
N ARG A 314 -23.61 2.78 -5.36
CA ARG A 314 -24.76 3.50 -4.78
C ARG A 314 -24.86 3.50 -3.26
N GLU A 315 -24.15 2.63 -2.54
CA GLU A 315 -24.32 2.47 -1.07
C GLU A 315 -23.24 3.18 -0.24
N LYS A 316 -22.24 3.78 -0.88
CA LYS A 316 -21.04 4.31 -0.19
C LYS A 316 -21.02 5.84 -0.17
N PHE A 317 -21.84 6.44 0.70
CA PHE A 317 -21.92 7.91 0.82
C PHE A 317 -20.60 8.52 1.36
N GLU A 318 -19.88 7.79 2.22
CA GLU A 318 -18.62 8.20 2.82
C GLU A 318 -17.55 7.11 2.57
N ILE A 319 -16.51 7.47 1.80
CA ILE A 319 -15.38 6.63 1.39
C ILE A 319 -14.13 7.46 1.59
N LEU A 320 -13.20 6.93 2.36
CA LEU A 320 -11.83 7.40 2.41
C LEU A 320 -11.01 6.70 1.33
N ALA A 321 -11.05 5.36 1.29
CA ALA A 321 -10.31 4.56 0.33
C ALA A 321 -11.08 3.29 -0.07
N TRP A 322 -10.98 2.90 -1.33
CA TRP A 322 -11.67 1.74 -1.90
C TRP A 322 -10.75 0.96 -2.83
N HIS A 323 -10.39 -0.26 -2.42
CA HIS A 323 -9.66 -1.23 -3.23
C HIS A 323 -10.56 -1.76 -4.36
N THR A 324 -10.06 -1.79 -5.59
CA THR A 324 -10.89 -2.12 -6.74
C THR A 324 -10.15 -2.90 -7.83
N LEU A 325 -10.86 -3.81 -8.49
CA LEU A 325 -10.41 -4.49 -9.71
C LEU A 325 -10.85 -3.76 -10.99
N LYS A 326 -11.34 -2.52 -10.87
CA LYS A 326 -11.78 -1.69 -12.00
C LYS A 326 -10.61 -1.40 -12.94
N ASN A 327 -10.89 -1.44 -14.24
CA ASN A 327 -9.93 -0.94 -15.23
C ASN A 327 -9.77 0.58 -15.13
N ASP A 328 -8.79 1.14 -15.86
CA ASP A 328 -8.44 2.56 -15.82
C ASP A 328 -9.63 3.48 -16.04
N LYS A 329 -10.45 3.20 -17.06
CA LYS A 329 -11.65 4.00 -17.34
C LYS A 329 -12.64 3.96 -16.19
N GLN A 330 -12.96 2.77 -15.68
CA GLN A 330 -13.88 2.58 -14.57
C GLN A 330 -13.37 3.23 -13.28
N PHE A 331 -12.05 3.21 -13.04
CA PHE A 331 -11.43 3.85 -11.90
C PHE A 331 -11.68 5.36 -11.92
N VAL A 332 -11.38 6.01 -13.06
CA VAL A 332 -11.59 7.46 -13.22
C VAL A 332 -13.06 7.81 -13.10
N GLU A 333 -13.94 7.08 -13.80
CA GLU A 333 -15.38 7.31 -13.75
C GLU A 333 -15.91 7.21 -12.32
N SER A 334 -15.56 6.17 -11.57
CA SER A 334 -15.98 6.02 -10.18
C SER A 334 -15.43 7.14 -9.30
N TRP A 335 -14.14 7.49 -9.44
CA TRP A 335 -13.53 8.55 -8.65
C TRP A 335 -14.20 9.92 -8.90
N GLU A 336 -14.37 10.30 -10.16
CA GLU A 336 -14.99 11.57 -10.54
C GLU A 336 -16.45 11.65 -10.12
N ASN A 337 -17.23 10.58 -10.32
CA ASN A 337 -18.64 10.55 -9.94
C ASN A 337 -18.82 10.82 -8.44
N MET A 338 -18.02 10.17 -7.59
CA MET A 338 -18.09 10.37 -6.14
C MET A 338 -17.50 11.71 -5.69
N ARG A 339 -16.45 12.21 -6.34
CA ARG A 339 -15.92 13.54 -6.05
C ARG A 339 -16.97 14.63 -6.30
N LEU A 340 -17.69 14.51 -7.42
CA LEU A 340 -18.74 15.46 -7.81
C LEU A 340 -19.97 15.38 -6.90
N THR A 341 -20.38 14.19 -6.45
CA THR A 341 -21.51 14.08 -5.51
C THR A 341 -21.20 14.73 -4.16
N ARG A 342 -19.94 14.73 -3.72
CA ARG A 342 -19.49 15.37 -2.47
C ARG A 342 -19.28 16.87 -2.56
N CYS A 343 -19.09 17.40 -3.76
CA CYS A 343 -18.84 18.81 -3.98
C CYS A 343 -20.16 19.59 -4.09
N ALA A 344 -20.60 20.23 -3.00
CA ALA A 344 -21.81 21.05 -2.96
C ALA A 344 -21.84 22.18 -4.02
N GLY A 345 -20.67 22.72 -4.40
CA GLY A 345 -20.52 23.73 -5.45
C GLY A 345 -20.54 23.17 -6.88
N CYS A 346 -20.08 21.93 -7.08
CA CYS A 346 -20.01 21.27 -8.38
C CYS A 346 -21.39 20.73 -8.82
N GLN A 347 -22.31 20.53 -7.87
CA GLN A 347 -23.70 20.19 -8.19
C GLN A 347 -24.47 21.34 -8.87
N ARG A 348 -23.99 22.58 -8.79
CA ARG A 348 -24.62 23.73 -9.45
C ARG A 348 -24.29 23.80 -10.95
N THR A 349 -23.13 23.29 -11.37
CA THR A 349 -22.75 23.24 -12.80
C THR A 349 -23.39 22.06 -13.55
N THR A 350 -23.72 20.96 -12.86
CA THR A 350 -24.36 19.80 -13.52
C THR A 350 -25.80 20.02 -13.96
N ARG A 351 -26.51 21.04 -13.44
CA ARG A 351 -27.85 21.41 -13.95
C ARG A 351 -27.84 22.02 -15.35
N TYR A 352 -26.71 22.58 -15.80
CA TYR A 352 -26.54 23.09 -17.17
C TYR A 352 -25.83 22.09 -18.10
N PHE A 353 -25.26 21.00 -17.57
CA PHE A 353 -24.55 19.96 -18.33
C PHE A 353 -25.41 18.70 -18.59
N ARG A 354 -26.73 18.84 -18.75
CA ARG A 354 -27.53 17.82 -19.46
C ARG A 354 -27.33 17.98 -20.97
N GLY A 355 -26.09 17.78 -21.43
CA GLY A 355 -25.77 17.95 -22.85
C GLY A 355 -24.28 18.03 -23.17
N SER A 356 -23.51 17.00 -22.84
CA SER A 356 -22.49 16.44 -23.74
C SER A 356 -21.71 15.34 -23.05
N ARG A 357 -21.65 14.16 -23.70
CA ARG A 357 -20.82 13.02 -23.32
C ARG A 357 -19.34 13.21 -23.73
N SER A 358 -18.89 14.43 -24.06
CA SER A 358 -17.63 14.62 -24.80
C SER A 358 -16.40 14.91 -23.93
N GLN A 359 -16.51 15.54 -22.76
CA GLN A 359 -15.31 15.93 -21.98
C GLN A 359 -14.61 14.77 -21.27
N VAL A 360 -15.34 13.76 -20.80
CA VAL A 360 -14.74 12.54 -20.20
C VAL A 360 -13.99 11.71 -21.26
N ALA A 361 -14.35 11.83 -22.54
CA ALA A 361 -13.68 11.13 -23.62
C ALA A 361 -12.36 11.81 -24.07
N GLU A 362 -12.22 13.12 -23.84
CA GLU A 362 -10.98 13.85 -24.16
C GLU A 362 -9.89 13.64 -23.10
N GLU A 363 -10.26 13.54 -21.81
CA GLU A 363 -9.29 13.29 -20.73
C GLU A 363 -8.75 11.85 -20.69
N ILE A 364 -9.46 10.89 -21.31
CA ILE A 364 -9.03 9.48 -21.41
C ILE A 364 -8.04 9.27 -22.58
N ASN A 365 -7.99 10.18 -23.57
CA ASN A 365 -7.20 10.03 -24.80
C ASN A 365 -5.92 10.88 -24.86
N GLN A 366 -5.57 11.55 -23.77
CA GLN A 366 -4.27 12.19 -23.50
C GLN A 366 -3.67 11.58 -22.24
#